data_AF-A0A528B2T7-F1
#
_entry.id   AF-A0A528B2T7-F1
#
_cell.length_a   1.000
_cell.length_b   1.000
_cell.length_c   1.000
_cell.angle_alpha   90.00
_cell.angle_beta   90.00
_cell.angle_gamma   90.00
#
_symmetry.space_group_name_H-M   'P 1'
#
loop_
_entity.id
_entity.type
_entity.pdbx_description
1 polymer ?
#
loop_
_entity_poly.entity_id
_entity_poly.type
_entity_poly.pdbx_seq_one_letter_code
_entity_poly.pdbx_strand_id
1 'polypeptide(L)'
;LRPADNAGLGLARAIAVAEILGRDARLKDATILPLSAAQLIMPGDRLTDGAQTGDVKERRRIEIRVRRRTEEHSMRAAGQP
;
A
#
# COMPACT_ATOMS: atom_id res chain seq x y z
N LEU A 1 2.06 17.08 18.54
CA LEU A 1 1.84 16.74 17.11
C LEU A 1 0.38 17.04 16.80
N ARG A 2 0.10 18.02 15.92
CA ARG A 2 -1.26 18.19 15.38
C ARG A 2 -1.48 17.05 14.37
N PRO A 3 -2.57 16.28 14.44
CA PRO A 3 -2.82 15.20 13.48
C PRO A 3 -3.19 15.85 12.15
N ALA A 4 -2.18 16.25 11.37
CA ALA A 4 -2.40 17.08 10.19
C ALA A 4 -2.63 16.25 8.92
N ASP A 5 -2.05 15.06 8.79
CA ASP A 5 -2.44 14.09 7.76
C ASP A 5 -1.74 12.73 7.96
N ASN A 6 -2.40 11.79 8.65
CA ASN A 6 -1.87 10.43 8.77
C ASN A 6 -1.94 9.65 7.44
N ALA A 7 -2.77 10.08 6.48
CA ALA A 7 -2.84 9.49 5.16
C ALA A 7 -1.56 9.82 4.38
N GLY A 8 -1.18 11.11 4.34
CA GLY A 8 0.03 11.61 3.71
C GLY A 8 1.31 11.05 4.31
N LEU A 9 1.41 10.98 5.64
CA LEU A 9 2.56 10.33 6.31
C LEU A 9 2.62 8.83 5.96
N GLY A 10 1.48 8.14 5.94
CA GLY A 10 1.40 6.74 5.53
C GLY A 10 1.86 6.54 4.09
N LEU A 11 1.42 7.41 3.18
CA LEU A 11 1.79 7.36 1.77
C LEU A 11 3.27 7.65 1.54
N ALA A 12 3.84 8.66 2.21
CA ALA A 12 5.26 8.98 2.12
C ALA A 12 6.14 7.79 2.53
N ARG A 13 5.77 7.08 3.60
CA ARG A 13 6.45 5.85 4.02
C ARG A 13 6.32 4.73 2.97
N ALA A 14 5.14 4.57 2.39
CA ALA A 14 4.91 3.57 1.34
C ALA A 14 5.74 3.86 0.08
N ILE A 15 5.86 5.14 -0.32
CA ILE A 15 6.73 5.57 -1.44
C ILE A 15 8.18 5.22 -1.15
N ALA A 16 8.70 5.56 0.03
CA ALA A 16 10.08 5.25 0.40
C ALA A 16 10.39 3.74 0.34
N VAL A 17 9.46 2.90 0.80
CA VAL A 17 9.58 1.44 0.68
C VAL A 17 9.55 0.99 -0.78
N ALA A 18 8.64 1.54 -1.58
CA ALA A 18 8.51 1.21 -3.00
C ALA A 18 9.79 1.55 -3.79
N GLU A 19 10.44 2.69 -3.50
CA GLU A 19 11.71 3.06 -4.13
C GLU A 19 12.83 2.07 -3.81
N ILE A 20 12.92 1.59 -2.56
CA ILE A 20 13.91 0.60 -2.17
C ILE A 20 13.65 -0.73 -2.88
N LEU A 21 12.40 -1.19 -2.90
CA LEU A 21 12.03 -2.43 -3.57
C LEU A 21 12.23 -2.34 -5.09
N GLY A 22 11.96 -1.19 -5.70
CA GLY A 22 12.14 -0.94 -7.13
C GLY A 22 13.61 -1.00 -7.60
N ARG A 23 14.57 -0.89 -6.68
CA ARG A 23 16.01 -1.05 -6.98
C ARG A 23 16.48 -2.51 -6.89
N ASP A 24 15.64 -3.42 -6.40
CA ASP A 24 15.99 -4.84 -6.29
C ASP A 24 15.81 -5.56 -7.63
N ALA A 25 16.91 -6.05 -8.21
CA ALA A 25 16.90 -6.73 -9.50
C ALA A 25 15.99 -7.98 -9.55
N ARG A 26 15.69 -8.60 -8.39
CA ARG A 26 14.78 -9.75 -8.31
C ARG A 26 13.32 -9.37 -8.56
N LEU A 27 12.98 -8.08 -8.42
CA LEU A 27 11.63 -7.54 -8.58
C LEU A 27 11.46 -6.74 -9.88
N LYS A 28 12.42 -6.79 -10.80
CA LYS A 28 12.42 -5.98 -12.04
C LYS A 28 11.15 -6.12 -12.89
N ASP A 29 10.52 -7.30 -12.86
CA ASP A 29 9.31 -7.60 -13.64
C ASP A 29 8.02 -7.35 -12.82
N ALA A 30 8.14 -6.98 -11.54
CA ALA A 30 7.00 -6.66 -10.68
C ALA A 30 6.58 -5.19 -10.86
N THR A 31 5.27 -4.94 -10.83
CA THR A 31 4.74 -3.59 -10.70
C THR A 31 4.54 -3.30 -9.22
N ILE A 32 5.25 -2.31 -8.68
CA ILE A 32 5.14 -1.91 -7.27
C ILE A 32 4.30 -0.63 -7.21
N LEU A 33 3.18 -0.69 -6.49
CA LEU A 33 2.27 0.44 -6.32
C LEU A 33 2.21 0.82 -4.84
N PRO A 34 2.71 2.01 -4.44
CA PRO A 34 2.55 2.50 -3.08
C PRO A 34 1.10 2.94 -2.87
N LEU A 35 0.49 2.49 -1.77
CA LEU A 35 -0.89 2.80 -1.41
C LEU A 35 -0.97 3.28 0.05
N SER A 36 -1.94 4.14 0.34
CA SER A 36 -2.31 4.55 1.70
C SER A 36 -3.82 4.63 1.81
N ALA A 37 -4.40 3.92 2.77
CA ALA A 37 -5.81 4.02 3.11
C ALA A 37 -6.04 4.72 4.46
N ALA A 38 -5.01 5.44 4.96
CA ALA A 38 -5.06 6.17 6.22
C ALA A 38 -5.59 5.32 7.38
N GLN A 39 -6.54 5.84 8.14
CA GLN A 39 -7.20 5.16 9.26
C GLN A 39 -8.38 4.26 8.82
N LEU A 40 -8.70 4.20 7.52
CA LEU A 40 -9.88 3.47 7.02
C LEU A 40 -9.67 1.96 7.00
N ILE A 41 -8.42 1.48 6.93
CA ILE A 41 -8.08 0.06 6.78
C ILE A 41 -7.31 -0.48 7.98
N MET A 42 -7.94 -1.42 8.66
CA MET A 42 -7.41 -2.25 9.71
C MET A 42 -6.51 -3.36 9.16
N PRO A 43 -5.66 -3.99 10.00
CA PRO A 43 -4.88 -5.15 9.58
C PRO A 43 -5.75 -6.24 8.94
N GLY A 44 -5.24 -6.81 7.85
CA GLY A 44 -5.96 -7.82 7.06
C GLY A 44 -7.08 -7.25 6.19
N ASP A 45 -6.93 -6.00 5.73
CA ASP A 45 -7.83 -5.35 4.76
C ASP A 45 -9.28 -5.14 5.22
N ARG A 46 -9.48 -5.09 6.54
CA ARG A 46 -10.80 -4.84 7.11
C ARG A 46 -11.07 -3.35 7.17
N LEU A 47 -12.27 -2.93 6.78
CA LEU A 47 -12.70 -1.55 7.01
C LEU A 47 -12.84 -1.28 8.51
N THR A 48 -12.45 -0.09 8.94
CA THR A 48 -12.70 0.38 10.30
C THR A 48 -14.19 0.65 10.51
N ASP A 49 -14.70 0.38 11.71
CA ASP A 49 -16.03 0.78 12.16
C ASP A 49 -16.05 2.18 12.79
N GLY A 50 -14.89 2.83 12.86
CA GLY A 50 -14.72 4.14 13.49
C GLY A 50 -14.79 4.13 15.02
N ALA A 51 -15.04 2.98 15.66
CA ALA A 51 -15.19 2.87 17.11
C ALA A 51 -13.86 3.00 17.85
N GLN A 52 -12.75 2.69 17.17
CA GLN A 52 -11.42 2.76 17.73
C GLN A 52 -10.71 4.07 17.36
N THR A 53 -10.65 4.98 18.33
CA THR A 53 -9.92 6.25 18.24
C THR A 53 -8.54 6.15 18.93
N GLY A 54 -7.59 6.93 18.45
CA GLY A 54 -6.29 7.10 19.11
C GLY A 54 -5.08 6.43 18.44
N ASP A 55 -3.95 6.55 19.13
CA ASP A 55 -2.62 6.12 18.69
C ASP A 55 -2.36 4.66 19.07
N VAL A 56 -2.83 3.75 18.23
CA VAL A 56 -2.65 2.31 18.40
C VAL A 56 -1.38 1.88 17.66
N LYS A 57 -0.38 1.37 18.38
CA LYS A 57 0.95 1.03 17.83
C LYS A 57 0.85 0.07 16.65
N GLU A 58 -0.05 -0.90 16.74
CA GLU A 58 -0.30 -1.95 15.73
C GLU A 58 -0.82 -1.35 14.40
N ARG A 59 -1.34 -0.11 14.41
CA ARG A 59 -1.80 0.58 13.20
C ARG A 59 -0.66 1.28 12.44
N ARG A 60 0.54 1.42 13.01
CA ARG A 60 1.71 2.10 12.39
C ARG A 60 2.52 1.21 11.43
N ARG A 61 1.85 0.42 10.61
CA ARG A 61 2.45 -0.68 9.82
C ARG A 61 2.70 -0.33 8.35
N ILE A 62 3.50 -1.17 7.68
CA ILE A 62 3.60 -1.27 6.21
C ILE A 62 3.22 -2.70 5.85
N GLU A 63 2.23 -2.87 4.98
CA GLU A 63 1.80 -4.19 4.48
C GLU A 63 2.20 -4.30 3.01
N ILE A 64 2.89 -5.38 2.64
CA ILE A 64 3.27 -5.67 1.25
C ILE A 64 2.37 -6.82 0.77
N ARG A 65 1.59 -6.55 -0.27
CA ARG A 65 0.66 -7.53 -0.85
C ARG A 65 1.16 -7.98 -2.21
N VAL A 66 1.35 -9.27 -2.36
CA VAL A 66 1.81 -9.88 -3.60
C VAL A 66 0.62 -10.54 -4.30
N ARG A 67 0.42 -10.19 -5.57
CA ARG A 67 -0.62 -10.79 -6.41
C ARG A 67 0.01 -11.25 -7.72
N ARG A 68 -0.36 -12.44 -8.19
CA ARG A 68 0.01 -12.90 -9.53
C ARG A 68 -0.86 -12.15 -10.53
N ARG A 69 -0.27 -11.59 -11.59
CA ARG A 69 -1.05 -11.09 -12.73
C ARG A 69 -1.71 -12.28 -13.42
N THR A 70 -3.03 -12.21 -13.61
CA THR A 70 -3.72 -13.12 -14.53
C THR A 70 -3.44 -12.67 -15.96
N GLU A 71 -3.53 -13.60 -16.92
CA GLU A 71 -3.24 -13.32 -18.33
C GLU A 71 -4.09 -12.15 -18.87
N GLU A 72 -5.37 -12.09 -18.49
CA GLU A 72 -6.28 -10.97 -18.76
C GLU A 72 -5.74 -9.61 -18.28
N HIS A 73 -5.09 -9.58 -17.11
CA HIS A 73 -4.57 -8.35 -16.52
C HIS A 73 -3.31 -7.86 -17.24
N SER A 74 -2.51 -8.78 -17.79
CA SER A 74 -1.37 -8.47 -18.66
C SER A 74 -1.80 -7.96 -20.03
N MET A 75 -2.84 -8.55 -20.63
CA MET A 75 -3.39 -8.10 -21.93
C MET A 75 -3.95 -6.69 -21.85
N ARG A 76 -4.71 -6.38 -20.79
CA ARG A 76 -5.24 -5.01 -20.54
C ARG A 76 -4.13 -3.98 -20.29
N ALA A 77 -3.05 -4.38 -19.61
CA ALA A 77 -1.90 -3.50 -19.39
C ALA A 77 -1.07 -3.25 -20.66
N ALA A 78 -1.09 -4.19 -21.62
CA ALA A 78 -0.42 -4.07 -22.91
C ALA A 78 -1.20 -3.23 -23.94
N GLY A 79 -2.39 -2.72 -23.59
CA GLY A 79 -3.17 -1.84 -24.46
C GLY A 79 -3.73 -2.53 -25.71
N GLN A 80 -3.89 -3.86 -25.70
CA GLN A 80 -4.52 -4.61 -26.78
C GLN A 80 -5.97 -4.94 -26.38
N PRO A 81 -6.96 -4.74 -27.28
CA PRO A 81 -8.36 -5.07 -27.01
C PRO A 81 -8.58 -6.57 -26.82
#